data_AF-A0A432G4T0-F1
#
_entry.id   AF-A0A432G4T0-F1
#
_cell.length_a   1.000
_cell.length_b   1.000
_cell.length_c   1.000
_cell.angle_alpha   90.00
_cell.angle_beta   90.00
_cell.angle_gamma   90.00
#
_symmetry.space_group_name_H-M   'P 1'
#
loop_
_entity.id
_entity.type
_entity.pdbx_description
1 polymer ?
#
loop_
_entity_poly.entity_id
_entity_poly.type
_entity_poly.pdbx_seq_one_letter_code
_entity_poly.pdbx_strand_id
1 'polypeptide(L)'
;MAKRKRIAIGGISTECSTYSPLFQTAADFKKVQGSLLVDLVDFPFEKYEIDVHPLSYLKSIPGGPVEAGFYAKTKGEFMEQIKDACPLDGVLLLMHGAMYVPGIEDPEEDWISAVRGVVGKHCIISVCFDIHGNVSDKTSGT
;
A
#
# COMPACT_ATOMS: atom_id res chain seq x y z
N MET A 1 -27.84 -14.02 9.37
CA MET A 1 -26.71 -13.16 9.78
C MET A 1 -26.11 -12.58 8.53
N ALA A 2 -25.92 -11.26 8.45
CA ALA A 2 -25.18 -10.65 7.35
C ALA A 2 -23.71 -11.13 7.42
N LYS A 3 -23.09 -11.40 6.28
CA LYS A 3 -21.69 -11.81 6.22
C LYS A 3 -20.82 -10.58 6.51
N ARG A 4 -19.97 -10.64 7.55
CA ARG A 4 -18.97 -9.60 7.84
C ARG A 4 -18.08 -9.39 6.61
N LYS A 5 -17.78 -8.13 6.29
CA LYS A 5 -16.96 -7.75 5.13
C LYS A 5 -15.48 -7.93 5.46
N ARG A 6 -14.73 -8.64 4.62
CA ARG A 6 -13.29 -8.87 4.84
C ARG A 6 -12.48 -7.80 4.12
N ILE A 7 -11.79 -6.95 4.85
CA ILE A 7 -11.01 -5.84 4.28
C ILE A 7 -9.55 -5.96 4.71
N ALA A 8 -8.64 -6.02 3.73
CA ALA A 8 -7.21 -5.95 4.01
C ALA A 8 -6.74 -4.50 4.08
N ILE A 9 -5.81 -4.21 4.99
CA ILE A 9 -5.18 -2.87 5.10
C ILE A 9 -3.66 -3.00 5.05
N GLY A 10 -2.97 -2.14 4.32
CA GLY A 10 -1.50 -2.16 4.21
C GLY A 10 -0.99 -1.33 3.04
N GLY A 11 0.32 -1.36 2.78
CA GLY A 11 0.92 -0.65 1.65
C GLY A 11 2.33 -0.15 1.92
N ILE A 12 2.74 0.86 1.15
CA ILE A 12 4.04 1.51 1.29
C ILE A 12 3.87 3.02 1.11
N SER A 13 4.43 3.78 2.04
CA SER A 13 4.39 5.24 2.01
C SER A 13 5.80 5.80 2.16
N THR A 14 6.23 6.55 1.14
CA THR A 14 7.52 7.21 1.09
C THR A 14 7.43 8.42 0.18
N GLU A 15 8.10 9.51 0.56
CA GLU A 15 8.30 10.68 -0.30
C GLU A 15 9.72 10.61 -0.87
N CYS A 16 9.83 10.62 -2.20
CA CYS A 16 11.12 10.60 -2.88
C CYS A 16 11.43 11.96 -3.50
N SER A 17 12.60 12.49 -3.20
CA SER A 17 13.20 13.63 -3.90
C SER A 17 14.20 13.13 -4.93
N THR A 18 13.92 13.38 -6.22
CA THR A 18 14.78 12.98 -7.35
C THR A 18 16.16 13.65 -7.35
N TYR A 19 16.37 14.66 -6.50
CA TYR A 19 17.65 15.37 -6.37
C TYR A 19 18.60 14.75 -5.33
N SER A 20 18.12 13.79 -4.52
CA SER A 20 18.96 13.14 -3.52
C SER A 20 19.74 11.96 -4.12
N PRO A 21 21.08 11.91 -3.97
CA PRO A 21 21.90 10.81 -4.49
C PRO A 21 21.85 9.55 -3.61
N LEU A 22 21.18 9.60 -2.45
CA LEU A 22 21.14 8.49 -1.49
C LEU A 22 19.89 7.65 -1.70
N PHE A 23 20.11 6.38 -2.06
CA PHE A 23 19.03 5.40 -2.16
C PHE A 23 18.46 5.06 -0.79
N GLN A 24 17.14 5.00 -0.70
CA GLN A 24 16.44 4.45 0.45
C GLN A 24 16.48 2.92 0.39
N THR A 25 16.91 2.32 1.50
CA THR A 25 17.05 0.88 1.71
C THR A 25 16.10 0.40 2.81
N ALA A 26 16.09 -0.89 3.10
CA ALA A 26 15.29 -1.46 4.19
C ALA A 26 15.49 -0.78 5.55
N ALA A 27 16.66 -0.19 5.80
CA ALA A 27 16.97 0.50 7.06
C ALA A 27 16.18 1.81 7.23
N ASP A 28 15.76 2.42 6.13
CA ASP A 28 15.04 3.71 6.10
C ASP A 28 13.53 3.52 6.29
N PHE A 29 13.04 2.28 6.16
CA PHE A 29 11.63 1.94 6.30
C PHE A 29 11.31 1.34 7.67
N LYS A 30 10.31 1.91 8.33
CA LYS A 30 9.67 1.32 9.50
C LYS A 30 8.48 0.49 9.09
N LYS A 31 8.50 -0.79 9.45
CA LYS A 31 7.37 -1.70 9.26
C LYS A 31 6.34 -1.54 10.38
N VAL A 32 5.07 -1.40 10.01
CA VAL A 32 3.90 -1.36 10.88
C VAL A 32 2.99 -2.53 10.49
N GLN A 33 2.56 -3.32 11.48
CA GLN A 33 1.77 -4.54 11.28
C GLN A 33 0.80 -4.76 12.43
N GLY A 34 -0.21 -5.61 12.21
CA GLY A 34 -1.13 -6.04 13.25
C GLY A 34 -1.97 -4.90 13.82
N SER A 35 -2.17 -4.89 15.14
CA SER A 35 -3.00 -3.89 15.82
C SER A 35 -2.50 -2.46 15.61
N LEU A 36 -1.18 -2.25 15.55
CA LEU A 36 -0.60 -0.92 15.31
C LEU A 36 -1.03 -0.32 13.96
N LEU A 37 -1.28 -1.17 12.96
CA LEU A 37 -1.77 -0.71 11.66
C LEU A 37 -3.26 -0.38 11.72
N VAL A 38 -4.04 -1.15 12.48
CA VAL A 38 -5.46 -0.85 12.72
C VAL A 38 -5.60 0.47 13.49
N ASP A 39 -4.79 0.67 14.53
CA ASP A 39 -4.74 1.90 15.34
C ASP A 39 -4.32 3.11 14.49
N LEU A 40 -3.40 2.93 13.53
CA LEU A 40 -2.96 3.99 12.62
C LEU A 40 -4.09 4.49 11.72
N VAL A 41 -4.98 3.60 11.28
CA VAL A 41 -6.12 3.96 10.42
C VAL A 41 -7.21 4.67 11.23
N ASP A 42 -7.26 4.46 12.55
CA ASP A 42 -8.22 5.08 13.49
C ASP A 42 -9.68 5.02 12.99
N PHE A 43 -10.07 3.85 12.46
CA PHE A 43 -11.41 3.63 11.92
C PHE A 43 -12.18 2.60 12.75
N PRO A 44 -13.46 2.85 13.09
CA PRO A 44 -14.24 1.94 13.92
C PRO A 44 -14.79 0.74 13.11
N PHE A 45 -13.91 -0.17 12.67
CA PHE A 45 -14.25 -1.33 11.83
C PHE A 45 -15.39 -2.20 12.40
N GLU A 46 -15.39 -2.46 13.71
CA GLU A 46 -16.42 -3.26 14.38
C GLU A 46 -17.82 -2.64 14.26
N LYS A 47 -17.94 -1.30 14.23
CA LYS A 47 -19.22 -0.60 14.09
C LYS A 47 -19.89 -0.89 12.74
N TYR A 48 -19.09 -1.22 11.73
CA TYR A 48 -19.54 -1.48 10.36
C TYR A 48 -19.50 -2.96 9.99
N GLU A 49 -19.33 -3.86 10.97
CA GLU A 49 -19.27 -5.31 10.75
C GLU A 49 -18.16 -5.72 9.77
N ILE A 50 -17.03 -5.01 9.81
CA ILE A 50 -15.85 -5.26 8.98
C ILE A 50 -14.86 -6.13 9.77
N ASP A 51 -14.46 -7.24 9.17
CA ASP A 51 -13.32 -8.05 9.59
C ASP A 51 -12.05 -7.51 8.92
N VAL A 52 -11.18 -6.89 9.72
CA VAL A 52 -9.98 -6.21 9.25
C VAL A 52 -8.79 -7.17 9.25
N HIS A 53 -8.10 -7.25 8.11
CA HIS A 53 -6.90 -8.04 7.92
C HIS A 53 -5.68 -7.13 7.73
N PRO A 54 -4.98 -6.75 8.81
CA PRO A 54 -3.77 -5.93 8.71
C PRO A 54 -2.63 -6.73 8.09
N LEU A 55 -2.18 -6.28 6.92
CA LEU A 55 -0.98 -6.77 6.24
C LEU A 55 0.25 -5.97 6.75
N SER A 56 1.30 -5.89 5.93
CA SER A 56 2.41 -4.97 6.15
C SER A 56 2.14 -3.58 5.60
N TYR A 57 2.43 -2.58 6.42
CA TYR A 57 2.58 -1.19 6.00
C TYR A 57 4.03 -0.75 6.24
N LEU A 58 4.69 -0.23 5.21
CA LEU A 58 6.04 0.31 5.33
C LEU A 58 5.98 1.82 5.17
N LYS A 59 6.58 2.53 6.12
CA LYS A 59 6.71 3.99 6.05
C LYS A 59 8.15 4.41 6.19
N SER A 60 8.61 5.32 5.35
CA SER A 60 9.91 5.99 5.54
C SER A 60 9.73 7.48 5.74
N ILE A 61 10.81 8.15 6.13
CA ILE A 61 10.92 9.61 6.07
C ILE A 61 11.25 10.05 4.63
N PRO A 62 11.02 11.31 4.24
CA PRO A 62 11.38 11.79 2.92
C PRO A 62 12.86 11.56 2.61
N GLY A 63 13.14 10.98 1.45
CA GLY A 63 14.47 10.50 1.09
C GLY A 63 14.73 10.53 -0.41
N GLY A 64 15.80 9.86 -0.85
CA GLY A 64 16.08 9.68 -2.27
C GLY A 64 15.31 8.50 -2.88
N PRO A 65 15.72 8.04 -4.08
CA PRO A 65 15.05 6.95 -4.78
C PRO A 65 15.00 5.67 -3.93
N VAL A 66 13.92 4.91 -4.03
CA VAL A 66 13.85 3.58 -3.43
C VAL A 66 14.69 2.61 -4.27
N GLU A 67 15.51 1.79 -3.62
CA GLU A 67 16.27 0.76 -4.30
C GLU A 67 15.35 -0.27 -5.00
N ALA A 68 15.56 -0.52 -6.29
CA ALA A 68 14.70 -1.40 -7.09
C ALA A 68 14.63 -2.83 -6.53
N GLY A 69 15.75 -3.36 -6.01
CA GLY A 69 15.80 -4.69 -5.38
C GLY A 69 14.96 -4.75 -4.10
N PHE A 70 15.00 -3.68 -3.29
CA PHE A 70 14.17 -3.56 -2.11
C PHE A 70 12.68 -3.46 -2.50
N TYR A 71 12.34 -2.58 -3.44
CA TYR A 71 10.97 -2.45 -3.96
C TYR A 71 10.40 -3.78 -4.44
N ALA A 72 11.12 -4.51 -5.30
CA ALA A 72 10.65 -5.77 -5.86
C ALA A 72 10.44 -6.84 -4.79
N LYS A 73 11.38 -6.96 -3.84
CA LYS A 73 11.26 -7.88 -2.71
C LYS A 73 10.04 -7.56 -1.86
N THR A 74 9.91 -6.30 -1.46
CA THR A 74 8.85 -5.83 -0.59
C THR A 74 7.47 -5.95 -1.24
N LYS A 75 7.37 -5.64 -2.53
CA LYS A 75 6.16 -5.88 -3.33
C LYS A 75 5.80 -7.36 -3.33
N GLY A 76 6.76 -8.24 -3.59
CA GLY A 76 6.53 -9.70 -3.57
C GLY A 76 6.02 -10.20 -2.22
N GLU A 77 6.65 -9.78 -1.12
CA GLU A 77 6.20 -10.12 0.24
C GLU A 77 4.79 -9.61 0.55
N PHE A 78 4.40 -8.45 0.03
CA PHE A 78 3.04 -7.93 0.17
C PHE A 78 2.02 -8.74 -0.66
N MET A 79 2.39 -9.16 -1.88
CA MET A 79 1.51 -9.96 -2.73
C MET A 79 1.26 -11.37 -2.18
N GLU A 80 2.22 -11.98 -1.48
CA GLU A 80 1.95 -13.25 -0.79
C GLU A 80 1.02 -13.04 0.40
N GLN A 81 1.23 -11.99 1.21
CA GLN A 81 0.33 -11.67 2.32
C GLN A 81 -1.12 -11.42 1.87
N ILE A 82 -1.33 -10.68 0.78
CA ILE A 82 -2.69 -10.41 0.30
C ILE A 82 -3.35 -11.65 -0.30
N LYS A 83 -2.56 -12.52 -0.93
CA LYS A 83 -3.03 -13.81 -1.45
C LYS A 83 -3.46 -14.73 -0.32
N ASP A 84 -2.71 -14.79 0.78
CA ASP A 84 -3.07 -15.56 1.98
C ASP A 84 -4.32 -15.00 2.68
N ALA A 85 -4.54 -13.68 2.58
CA ALA A 85 -5.72 -13.04 3.14
C ALA A 85 -7.00 -13.25 2.31
N CYS A 86 -6.88 -13.64 1.04
CA CYS A 86 -8.02 -13.88 0.16
C CYS A 86 -8.93 -15.03 0.67
N PRO A 87 -10.24 -15.00 0.36
CA PRO A 87 -10.96 -13.98 -0.42
C PRO A 87 -11.27 -12.71 0.39
N LEU A 88 -11.09 -11.54 -0.24
CA LEU A 88 -11.34 -10.22 0.35
C LEU A 88 -12.50 -9.52 -0.36
N ASP A 89 -13.34 -8.81 0.40
CA ASP A 89 -14.36 -7.90 -0.14
C ASP A 89 -13.74 -6.54 -0.52
N GLY A 90 -12.67 -6.13 0.17
CA GLY A 90 -11.97 -4.88 -0.11
C GLY A 90 -10.50 -4.87 0.31
N VAL A 91 -9.76 -3.90 -0.23
CA VAL A 91 -8.37 -3.59 0.13
C VAL A 91 -8.25 -2.09 0.30
N LEU A 92 -7.73 -1.65 1.45
CA LEU A 92 -7.31 -0.27 1.69
C LEU A 92 -5.78 -0.21 1.59
N LEU A 93 -5.31 0.39 0.50
CA LEU A 93 -3.89 0.66 0.27
C LEU A 93 -3.53 2.02 0.84
N LEU A 94 -2.57 2.04 1.76
CA LEU A 94 -1.99 3.26 2.30
C LEU A 94 -0.73 3.58 1.48
N MET A 95 -0.78 4.62 0.66
CA MET A 95 0.31 5.03 -0.22
C MET A 95 0.59 6.54 -0.12
N HIS A 96 1.81 6.96 -0.46
CA HIS A 96 2.16 8.39 -0.39
C HIS A 96 1.77 9.15 -1.66
N GLY A 97 1.98 8.57 -2.85
CA GLY A 97 1.77 9.26 -4.13
C GLY A 97 3.03 9.95 -4.68
N ALA A 98 4.20 9.70 -4.09
CA ALA A 98 5.46 10.36 -4.48
C ALA A 98 6.66 9.39 -4.42
N MET A 99 6.40 8.10 -4.63
CA MET A 99 7.46 7.09 -4.67
C MET A 99 8.18 7.12 -6.02
N TYR A 100 9.51 7.11 -5.98
CA TYR A 100 10.35 6.96 -7.16
C TYR A 100 11.27 5.75 -7.03
N VAL A 101 11.20 4.85 -8.01
CA VAL A 101 12.05 3.67 -8.13
C VAL A 101 12.73 3.73 -9.49
N PRO A 102 14.07 3.76 -9.58
CA PRO A 102 14.74 3.84 -10.87
C PRO A 102 14.38 2.66 -11.78
N GLY A 103 13.97 2.98 -13.01
CA GLY A 103 13.54 1.99 -14.00
C GLY A 103 12.07 1.60 -13.94
N ILE A 104 11.29 2.20 -13.02
CA ILE A 104 9.83 2.04 -12.95
C ILE A 104 9.21 3.43 -13.11
N GLU A 105 8.34 3.59 -14.11
CA GLU A 105 7.72 4.88 -14.44
C GLU A 105 6.71 5.31 -13.38
N ASP A 106 5.82 4.40 -12.98
CA ASP A 106 4.84 4.61 -11.90
C ASP A 106 4.83 3.39 -10.96
N PRO A 107 5.62 3.42 -9.87
CA PRO A 107 5.72 2.29 -8.95
C PRO A 107 4.45 2.10 -8.10
N GLU A 108 3.55 3.08 -8.06
CA GLU A 108 2.29 3.01 -7.33
C GLU A 108 1.22 2.34 -8.19
N GLU A 109 1.15 2.67 -9.48
CA GLU A 109 0.33 1.96 -10.46
C GLU A 109 0.76 0.49 -10.58
N ASP A 110 2.07 0.22 -10.62
CA ASP A 110 2.61 -1.15 -10.64
C ASP A 110 2.20 -1.96 -9.40
N TRP A 111 2.12 -1.32 -8.24
CA TRP A 111 1.66 -1.93 -7.00
C TRP A 111 0.15 -2.21 -7.01
N ILE A 112 -0.67 -1.21 -7.37
CA ILE A 112 -2.14 -1.33 -7.44
C ILE A 112 -2.53 -2.40 -8.46
N SER A 113 -1.87 -2.41 -9.62
CA SER A 113 -2.11 -3.39 -10.68
C SER A 113 -1.81 -4.82 -10.23
N ALA A 114 -0.71 -5.01 -9.48
CA ALA A 114 -0.39 -6.30 -8.89
C ALA A 114 -1.44 -6.74 -7.85
N VAL A 115 -1.87 -5.83 -6.97
CA VAL A 115 -2.98 -6.10 -6.03
C VAL A 115 -4.23 -6.51 -6.77
N ARG A 116 -4.64 -5.76 -7.80
CA ARG A 116 -5.81 -6.07 -8.64
C ARG A 116 -5.71 -7.45 -9.29
N GLY A 117 -4.52 -7.84 -9.71
CA GLY A 117 -4.25 -9.19 -10.25
C GLY A 117 -4.52 -10.29 -9.23
N VAL A 118 -4.19 -10.07 -7.96
CA VAL A 118 -4.38 -11.07 -6.89
C VAL A 118 -5.82 -11.12 -6.38
N VAL A 119 -6.44 -9.97 -6.09
CA VAL A 119 -7.78 -9.91 -5.46
C VAL A 119 -8.93 -10.02 -6.45
N GLY A 120 -8.65 -9.90 -7.75
CA GLY A 120 -9.64 -9.97 -8.82
C GLY A 120 -10.50 -8.71 -8.95
N LYS A 121 -11.44 -8.72 -9.91
CA LYS A 121 -12.23 -7.54 -10.31
C LYS A 121 -13.37 -7.17 -9.34
N HIS A 122 -13.82 -8.12 -8.52
CA HIS A 122 -14.96 -7.92 -7.62
C HIS A 122 -14.57 -7.28 -6.29
N CYS A 123 -13.29 -7.36 -5.90
CA CYS A 123 -12.78 -6.73 -4.70
C CYS A 123 -12.67 -5.22 -4.89
N ILE A 124 -13.16 -4.42 -3.95
CA ILE A 124 -13.02 -2.96 -4.01
C ILE A 124 -11.60 -2.59 -3.55
N ILE A 125 -10.85 -1.87 -4.37
CA ILE A 125 -9.54 -1.34 -3.98
C ILE A 125 -9.72 0.15 -3.73
N SER A 126 -9.42 0.59 -2.52
CA SER A 126 -9.34 2.00 -2.16
C SER A 126 -7.88 2.35 -1.88
N VAL A 127 -7.42 3.49 -2.37
CA VAL A 127 -6.06 3.97 -2.15
C VAL A 127 -6.16 5.30 -1.43
N CYS A 128 -5.57 5.37 -0.24
CA CYS A 128 -5.39 6.62 0.48
C CYS A 128 -4.04 7.20 0.05
N PHE A 129 -4.06 8.35 -0.60
CA PHE A 129 -2.87 9.14 -0.92
C PHE A 129 -2.68 10.24 0.13
N ASP A 130 -1.43 10.56 0.45
CA ASP A 130 -1.11 11.74 1.25
C ASP A 130 -1.51 13.02 0.48
N ILE A 131 -1.83 14.10 1.18
CA ILE A 131 -2.18 15.41 0.59
C ILE A 131 -1.01 16.05 -0.17
N HIS A 132 0.18 15.44 -0.10
CA HIS A 132 1.39 15.78 -0.85
C HIS A 132 1.66 14.83 -2.04
N GLY A 133 0.76 13.89 -2.34
CA GLY A 133 0.88 12.96 -3.46
C GLY A 133 0.84 13.66 -4.82
N ASN A 134 1.78 13.31 -5.69
CA ASN A 134 1.84 13.74 -7.07
C ASN A 134 0.75 12.98 -7.85
N VAL A 135 -0.49 13.45 -7.79
CA VAL A 135 -1.62 12.80 -8.46
C VAL A 135 -1.41 12.89 -9.97
N SER A 136 -1.17 11.76 -10.62
CA SER A 136 -1.25 11.66 -12.08
C SER A 136 -2.72 11.58 -12.51
N ASP A 137 -3.09 12.31 -13.57
CA ASP A 137 -4.46 12.52 -14.09
C ASP A 137 -5.25 11.22 -14.39
N LYS A 138 -4.61 10.05 -14.35
CA LYS A 138 -5.23 8.74 -14.61
C LYS A 138 -5.81 8.06 -13.37
N THR A 139 -5.59 8.61 -12.17
CA THR A 139 -6.07 8.02 -10.91
C THR A 139 -7.56 8.29 -10.67
N SER A 140 -8.14 9.28 -11.37
CA SER A 140 -9.56 9.62 -11.37
C SER A 140 -10.26 9.08 -12.63
N GLY A 141 -10.36 7.75 -12.73
CA GLY A 141 -11.13 7.10 -13.80
C GLY A 141 -12.53 6.68 -13.33
N THR A 142 -13.54 7.42 -13.77
CA THR A 142 -14.98 7.06 -13.80
C THR A 142 -15.27 5.70 -14.44
#